data_AF-A0AAV7KXV9-F1
#
_entry.id   AF-A0AAV7KXV9-F1
#
_cell.length_a   1.000
_cell.length_b   1.000
_cell.length_c   1.000
_cell.angle_alpha   90.00
_cell.angle_beta   90.00
_cell.angle_gamma   90.00
#
_symmetry.space_group_name_H-M   'P 1'
#
loop_
_entity.id
_entity.type
_entity.pdbx_description
1 polymer ?
#
loop_
_entity_poly.entity_id
_entity_poly.type
_entity_poly.pdbx_seq_one_letter_code
_entity_poly.pdbx_strand_id
1 'polypeptide(L)'
;MEDYEDALESLRALMKHFQWNLAGLIHYYDPEFTNMISEFDQKDNVDICLEFQEKASYNGKHLAERIATSQSNVTLTIDQGYAAICYMQTAIERGEAAQITGKQIVSCCGETIFEMEEFVPSAFQGVLSLFRRPRQLPGFQDFLLGFGTSGLENTTFNHFYNTMCQSCTSNPTSFKPCRNFQTSMKINPSTGSFNVKKLVDCPGGSIDICSECVTSLASLDTIFSMNFLIKTIAMETEDIPKSQQSALAQNSSSFDHLKYLKLWKNKHSETLPINKNPFDVYYWNITADGEMVLLKVDIDLGTGISRSYDPVDRSIQLSNGRVVTMLPSHCLQSCQPGEKKKLSNNLPQVCCYKCEICEPGTYSNGSAFEECWSCPMDEWSHKGEQSCWKKSHGGSVHVTGKSDR
;
A
#
# COMPACT_ATOMS: atom_id res chain seq x y z
N MET A 1 -7.80 -6.72 13.18
CA MET A 1 -8.13 -5.33 13.54
C MET A 1 -6.84 -4.52 13.59
N GLU A 2 -5.88 -4.88 14.44
CA GLU A 2 -4.51 -4.29 14.47
C GLU A 2 -3.84 -4.28 13.08
N ASP A 3 -4.01 -5.34 12.28
CA ASP A 3 -3.44 -5.43 10.93
C ASP A 3 -3.84 -4.29 9.97
N TYR A 4 -5.03 -3.73 10.14
CA TYR A 4 -5.56 -2.67 9.27
C TYR A 4 -5.20 -1.27 9.75
N GLU A 5 -4.96 -1.10 11.06
CA GLU A 5 -4.51 0.18 11.64
C GLU A 5 -3.08 0.47 11.18
N ASP A 6 -2.19 -0.53 11.29
CA ASP A 6 -0.81 -0.47 10.78
C ASP A 6 -0.75 -0.17 9.27
N ALA A 7 -1.72 -0.69 8.51
CA ALA A 7 -1.85 -0.47 7.08
C ALA A 7 -2.17 0.99 6.75
N LEU A 8 -3.13 1.59 7.46
CA LEU A 8 -3.51 2.99 7.26
C LEU A 8 -2.36 3.94 7.64
N GLU A 9 -1.63 3.66 8.71
CA GLU A 9 -0.42 4.42 9.07
C GLU A 9 0.66 4.33 7.98
N SER A 10 0.89 3.12 7.47
CA SER A 10 1.87 2.86 6.40
C SER A 10 1.49 3.55 5.09
N LEU A 11 0.21 3.54 4.72
CA LEU A 11 -0.31 4.28 3.56
C LEU A 11 -0.16 5.80 3.76
N ARG A 12 -0.44 6.31 4.97
CA ARG A 12 -0.24 7.72 5.31
C ARG A 12 1.23 8.12 5.18
N ALA A 13 2.16 7.29 5.67
CA ALA A 13 3.59 7.50 5.54
C ALA A 13 4.03 7.53 4.06
N LEU A 14 3.52 6.60 3.24
CA LEU A 14 3.78 6.54 1.81
C LEU A 14 3.30 7.81 1.08
N MET A 15 2.05 8.23 1.37
CA MET A 15 1.49 9.45 0.78
C MET A 15 2.31 10.68 1.15
N LYS A 16 2.69 10.83 2.43
CA LYS A 16 3.54 11.93 2.89
C LYS A 16 4.91 11.94 2.18
N HIS A 17 5.51 10.78 1.99
CA HIS A 17 6.80 10.65 1.32
C HIS A 17 6.75 11.16 -0.13
N PHE A 18 5.73 10.76 -0.90
CA PHE A 18 5.51 11.23 -2.26
C PHE A 18 4.76 12.56 -2.36
N GLN A 19 4.55 13.23 -1.21
CA GLN A 19 3.85 14.50 -1.06
C GLN A 19 2.39 14.48 -1.54
N TRP A 20 1.80 13.31 -1.78
CA TRP A 20 0.41 13.16 -2.21
C TRP A 20 -0.56 13.64 -1.12
N ASN A 21 -1.48 14.52 -1.48
CA ASN A 21 -2.50 15.03 -0.55
C ASN A 21 -3.94 14.79 -1.02
N LEU A 22 -4.14 14.25 -2.22
CA LEU A 22 -5.45 13.88 -2.75
C LEU A 22 -5.41 12.44 -3.25
N ALA A 23 -6.33 11.60 -2.80
CA ALA A 23 -6.46 10.22 -3.27
C ALA A 23 -7.93 9.79 -3.38
N GLY A 24 -8.20 8.76 -4.17
CA GLY A 24 -9.39 7.92 -4.02
C GLY A 24 -9.13 6.78 -3.04
N LEU A 25 -10.17 6.25 -2.41
CA LEU A 25 -10.10 5.06 -1.57
C LEU A 25 -11.13 4.02 -2.02
N ILE A 26 -10.65 2.80 -2.29
CA ILE A 26 -11.49 1.63 -2.49
C ILE A 26 -11.22 0.68 -1.32
N HIS A 27 -12.26 0.22 -0.64
CA HIS A 27 -12.04 -0.65 0.52
C HIS A 27 -13.09 -1.75 0.68
N TYR A 28 -12.70 -2.87 1.28
CA TYR A 28 -13.64 -3.93 1.64
C TYR A 28 -14.68 -3.45 2.69
N TYR A 29 -15.87 -4.03 2.67
CA TYR A 29 -16.92 -3.71 3.64
C TYR A 29 -16.69 -4.44 4.95
N ASP A 30 -16.20 -3.69 5.95
CA ASP A 30 -16.18 -4.11 7.34
C ASP A 30 -16.68 -2.93 8.22
N PRO A 31 -17.70 -3.14 9.07
CA PRO A 31 -18.21 -2.09 9.97
C PRO A 31 -17.13 -1.50 10.89
N GLU A 32 -16.18 -2.31 11.35
CA GLU A 32 -15.08 -1.86 12.22
C GLU A 32 -14.07 -1.03 11.42
N PHE A 33 -13.83 -1.40 10.16
CA PHE A 33 -12.98 -0.66 9.23
C PHE A 33 -13.54 0.73 8.88
N THR A 34 -14.86 0.89 8.90
CA THR A 34 -15.52 2.18 8.60
C THR A 34 -15.12 3.28 9.60
N ASN A 35 -14.95 2.94 10.88
CA ASN A 35 -14.50 3.90 11.90
C ASN A 35 -13.05 4.33 11.65
N MET A 36 -12.16 3.39 11.36
CA MET A 36 -10.75 3.69 11.07
C MET A 36 -10.60 4.56 9.81
N ILE A 37 -11.41 4.35 8.78
CA ILE A 37 -11.42 5.24 7.62
C ILE A 37 -11.93 6.62 7.98
N SER A 38 -12.95 6.74 8.84
CA SER A 38 -13.43 8.04 9.28
C SER A 38 -12.36 8.83 10.03
N GLU A 39 -11.45 8.14 10.74
CA GLU A 39 -10.26 8.73 11.38
C GLU A 39 -9.16 9.06 10.36
N PHE A 40 -9.02 8.25 9.30
CA PHE A 40 -8.12 8.55 8.19
C PHE A 40 -8.54 9.81 7.44
N ASP A 41 -9.86 9.98 7.23
CA ASP A 41 -10.54 11.09 6.54
C ASP A 41 -10.96 12.24 7.48
N GLN A 42 -10.48 12.25 8.73
CA GLN A 42 -10.87 13.28 9.69
C GLN A 42 -10.60 14.67 9.13
N LYS A 43 -11.68 15.46 9.10
CA LYS A 43 -11.81 16.80 8.51
C LYS A 43 -10.78 17.84 8.98
N ASP A 44 -10.06 17.56 10.07
CA ASP A 44 -9.06 18.44 10.66
C ASP A 44 -7.61 18.08 10.25
N ASN A 45 -7.39 16.96 9.55
CA ASN A 45 -6.10 16.57 9.01
C ASN A 45 -5.92 17.13 7.60
N VAL A 46 -5.31 18.32 7.49
CA VAL A 46 -5.10 19.03 6.21
C VAL A 46 -4.08 18.32 5.28
N ASP A 47 -3.40 17.27 5.77
CA ASP A 47 -2.29 16.64 5.04
C ASP A 47 -2.76 15.73 3.88
N ILE A 48 -3.87 14.99 4.04
CA ILE A 48 -4.31 13.94 3.10
C ILE A 48 -5.84 13.88 3.04
N CYS A 49 -6.40 13.83 1.83
CA CYS A 49 -7.83 14.00 1.61
C CYS A 49 -8.37 13.02 0.57
N LEU A 50 -9.57 12.48 0.82
CA LEU A 50 -10.19 11.49 -0.03
C LEU A 50 -11.21 12.11 -0.98
N GLU A 51 -10.93 12.13 -2.29
CA GLU A 51 -11.89 12.59 -3.31
C GLU A 51 -13.14 11.71 -3.33
N PHE A 52 -12.93 10.41 -3.24
CA PHE A 52 -14.00 9.44 -3.27
C PHE A 52 -13.66 8.25 -2.39
N GLN A 53 -14.72 7.62 -1.92
CA GLN A 53 -14.66 6.40 -1.17
C GLN A 53 -15.66 5.43 -1.77
N GLU A 54 -15.16 4.29 -2.26
CA GLU A 54 -15.99 3.23 -2.81
C GLU A 54 -15.79 1.94 -2.04
N LYS A 55 -16.86 1.17 -1.91
CA LYS A 55 -16.77 -0.20 -1.40
C LYS A 55 -16.27 -1.10 -2.51
N ALA A 56 -15.25 -1.90 -2.23
CA ALA A 56 -14.80 -2.98 -3.09
C ALA A 56 -16.01 -3.90 -3.33
N SER A 57 -16.48 -3.91 -4.58
CA SER A 57 -17.64 -4.68 -5.02
C SER A 57 -17.24 -5.60 -6.16
N TYR A 58 -18.10 -6.58 -6.44
CA TYR A 58 -17.94 -7.48 -7.58
C TYR A 58 -18.19 -6.80 -8.94
N ASN A 59 -18.28 -5.46 -8.98
CA ASN A 59 -18.46 -4.66 -10.18
C ASN A 59 -17.14 -3.98 -10.57
N GLY A 60 -16.26 -4.74 -11.21
CA GLY A 60 -14.96 -4.26 -11.67
C GLY A 60 -15.06 -3.12 -12.69
N LYS A 61 -16.09 -3.11 -13.53
CA LYS A 61 -16.34 -2.03 -14.49
C LYS A 61 -16.53 -0.69 -13.77
N HIS A 62 -17.41 -0.66 -12.78
CA HIS A 62 -17.69 0.54 -12.01
C HIS A 62 -16.44 1.07 -11.31
N LEU A 63 -15.66 0.19 -10.67
CA LEU A 63 -14.42 0.57 -10.00
C LEU A 63 -13.40 1.15 -10.99
N ALA A 64 -13.20 0.50 -12.13
CA ALA A 64 -12.27 0.97 -13.16
C ALA A 64 -12.70 2.34 -13.73
N GLU A 65 -13.99 2.53 -14.02
CA GLU A 65 -14.55 3.80 -14.48
C GLU A 65 -14.43 4.89 -13.41
N ARG A 66 -14.65 4.56 -12.14
CA ARG A 66 -14.48 5.51 -11.03
C ARG A 66 -13.05 6.01 -10.94
N ILE A 67 -12.06 5.11 -11.00
CA ILE A 67 -10.63 5.47 -10.98
C ILE A 67 -10.27 6.28 -12.23
N ALA A 68 -10.71 5.85 -13.41
CA ALA A 68 -10.36 6.53 -14.66
C ALA A 68 -10.91 7.96 -14.72
N THR A 69 -12.07 8.21 -14.13
CA THR A 69 -12.76 9.52 -14.16
C THR A 69 -12.46 10.41 -12.95
N SER A 70 -11.69 9.94 -11.97
CA SER A 70 -11.35 10.72 -10.78
C SER A 70 -10.41 11.89 -11.09
N GLN A 71 -10.41 12.92 -10.24
CA GLN A 71 -9.45 14.02 -10.31
C GLN A 71 -8.12 13.66 -9.62
N SER A 72 -8.18 12.84 -8.58
CA SER A 72 -7.04 12.19 -7.94
C SER A 72 -6.29 11.31 -8.92
N ASN A 73 -4.97 11.48 -8.99
CA ASN A 73 -4.13 10.55 -9.76
C ASN A 73 -3.82 9.29 -8.96
N VAL A 74 -3.89 9.36 -7.63
CA VAL A 74 -3.65 8.24 -6.74
C VAL A 74 -4.97 7.62 -6.28
N THR A 75 -5.06 6.29 -6.32
CA THR A 75 -6.14 5.53 -5.67
C THR A 75 -5.54 4.48 -4.75
N LEU A 76 -5.95 4.49 -3.48
CA LEU A 76 -5.61 3.48 -2.49
C LEU A 76 -6.66 2.36 -2.55
N THR A 77 -6.23 1.11 -2.59
CA THR A 77 -7.12 -0.06 -2.41
C THR A 77 -6.75 -0.78 -1.12
N ILE A 78 -7.74 -1.05 -0.28
CA ILE A 78 -7.60 -1.83 0.95
C ILE A 78 -8.65 -2.93 0.92
N ASP A 79 -8.29 -4.05 0.31
CA ASP A 79 -9.22 -5.13 0.02
C ASP A 79 -8.55 -6.50 0.16
N GLN A 80 -9.35 -7.49 0.55
CA GLN A 80 -8.82 -8.83 0.81
C GLN A 80 -8.42 -9.51 -0.51
N GLY A 81 -7.17 -9.96 -0.60
CA GLY A 81 -6.68 -10.77 -1.71
C GLY A 81 -6.76 -10.11 -3.08
N TYR A 82 -6.58 -8.78 -3.15
CA TYR A 82 -6.58 -8.01 -4.41
C TYR A 82 -7.88 -8.10 -5.23
N ALA A 83 -9.00 -8.45 -4.59
CA ALA A 83 -10.30 -8.63 -5.21
C ALA A 83 -10.67 -7.47 -6.17
N ALA A 84 -10.54 -6.22 -5.73
CA ALA A 84 -10.84 -5.04 -6.54
C ALA A 84 -10.04 -5.01 -7.84
N ILE A 85 -8.73 -5.28 -7.78
CA ILE A 85 -7.86 -5.34 -8.96
C ILE A 85 -8.27 -6.50 -9.87
N CYS A 86 -8.55 -7.68 -9.31
CA CYS A 86 -9.01 -8.85 -10.05
C CYS A 86 -10.32 -8.58 -10.83
N TYR A 87 -11.30 -7.93 -10.20
CA TYR A 87 -12.56 -7.59 -10.86
C TYR A 87 -12.37 -6.51 -11.92
N MET A 88 -11.59 -5.47 -11.64
CA MET A 88 -11.28 -4.44 -12.63
C MET A 88 -10.56 -5.03 -13.84
N GLN A 89 -9.59 -5.91 -13.63
CA GLN A 89 -8.91 -6.64 -14.71
C GLN A 89 -9.89 -7.42 -15.57
N THR A 90 -10.75 -8.22 -14.94
CA THR A 90 -11.74 -9.03 -15.65
C THR A 90 -12.63 -8.16 -16.53
N ALA A 91 -13.05 -6.99 -16.04
CA ALA A 91 -13.86 -6.05 -16.81
C ALA A 91 -13.08 -5.45 -17.99
N ILE A 92 -11.80 -5.12 -17.81
CA ILE A 92 -10.93 -4.59 -18.86
C ILE A 92 -10.68 -5.64 -19.95
N GLU A 93 -10.36 -6.88 -19.57
CA GLU A 93 -10.08 -7.98 -20.51
C GLU A 93 -11.31 -8.37 -21.33
N ARG A 94 -12.51 -8.24 -20.74
CA ARG A 94 -13.79 -8.46 -21.45
C ARG A 94 -14.21 -7.28 -22.33
N GLY A 95 -13.47 -6.17 -22.31
CA GLY A 95 -13.83 -4.94 -23.03
C GLY A 95 -15.04 -4.21 -22.44
N GLU A 96 -15.40 -4.51 -21.19
CA GLU A 96 -16.50 -3.85 -20.47
C GLU A 96 -16.07 -2.50 -19.88
N ALA A 97 -14.77 -2.33 -19.62
CA ALA A 97 -14.14 -1.10 -19.15
C ALA A 97 -12.88 -0.78 -19.96
N ALA A 98 -12.54 0.51 -20.08
CA ALA A 98 -11.29 0.94 -20.70
C ALA A 98 -10.09 0.71 -19.76
N GLN A 99 -8.89 0.61 -20.34
CA GLN A 99 -7.66 0.53 -19.56
C GLN A 99 -7.47 1.80 -18.73
N ILE A 100 -7.12 1.63 -17.46
CA ILE A 100 -6.82 2.74 -16.56
C ILE A 100 -5.45 3.30 -16.96
N THR A 101 -5.41 4.58 -17.34
CA THR A 101 -4.18 5.27 -17.76
C THR A 101 -4.00 6.56 -16.96
N GLY A 102 -2.75 6.97 -16.74
CA GLY A 102 -2.45 8.20 -16.00
C GLY A 102 -2.86 8.17 -14.52
N LYS A 103 -2.93 6.97 -13.92
CA LYS A 103 -3.29 6.77 -12.52
C LYS A 103 -2.24 5.92 -11.82
N GLN A 104 -2.03 6.18 -10.53
CA GLN A 104 -1.21 5.39 -9.64
C GLN A 104 -2.13 4.66 -8.67
N ILE A 105 -2.21 3.34 -8.80
CA ILE A 105 -2.93 2.51 -7.84
C ILE A 105 -1.93 2.04 -6.79
N VAL A 106 -2.32 2.17 -5.52
CA VAL A 106 -1.60 1.65 -4.36
C VAL A 106 -2.48 0.59 -3.71
N SER A 107 -2.05 -0.66 -3.71
CA SER A 107 -2.82 -1.79 -3.22
C SER A 107 -2.27 -2.30 -1.89
N CYS A 108 -3.16 -2.43 -0.91
CA CYS A 108 -2.87 -2.97 0.41
C CYS A 108 -3.88 -4.06 0.75
N CYS A 109 -3.53 -5.12 1.47
CA CYS A 109 -2.20 -5.48 1.95
C CYS A 109 -2.01 -6.98 1.74
N GLY A 110 -0.91 -7.36 1.09
CA GLY A 110 -0.56 -8.77 0.94
C GLY A 110 0.15 -9.27 2.20
N GLU A 111 -0.23 -10.45 2.70
CA GLU A 111 0.53 -11.10 3.76
C GLU A 111 1.79 -11.73 3.17
N THR A 112 1.64 -12.35 2.01
CA THR A 112 2.73 -13.01 1.31
C THR A 112 2.75 -12.67 -0.17
N ILE A 113 3.96 -12.59 -0.72
CA ILE A 113 4.19 -12.32 -2.13
C ILE A 113 3.58 -13.43 -3.03
N PHE A 114 3.26 -14.60 -2.46
CA PHE A 114 2.68 -15.76 -3.15
C PHE A 114 1.20 -15.61 -3.51
N GLU A 115 0.48 -14.71 -2.83
CA GLU A 115 -0.94 -14.43 -3.14
C GLU A 115 -1.14 -13.97 -4.60
N MET A 116 -0.04 -13.61 -5.27
CA MET A 116 0.01 -13.08 -6.62
C MET A 116 0.47 -14.10 -7.68
N GLU A 117 0.72 -15.37 -7.34
CA GLU A 117 1.31 -16.34 -8.29
C GLU A 117 0.36 -16.82 -9.40
N GLU A 118 -0.94 -16.93 -9.11
CA GLU A 118 -1.96 -17.31 -10.11
C GLU A 118 -2.51 -16.10 -10.88
N PHE A 119 -2.16 -14.90 -10.46
CA PHE A 119 -2.72 -13.65 -10.95
C PHE A 119 -1.71 -12.93 -11.86
N VAL A 120 -2.08 -12.71 -13.13
CA VAL A 120 -1.26 -11.96 -14.09
C VAL A 120 -1.95 -10.65 -14.42
N PRO A 121 -1.62 -9.54 -13.73
CA PRO A 121 -2.38 -8.32 -13.85
C PRO A 121 -1.96 -7.44 -15.02
N SER A 122 -2.03 -7.99 -16.24
CA SER A 122 -1.49 -7.36 -17.47
C SER A 122 -1.87 -5.89 -17.68
N ALA A 123 -3.06 -5.47 -17.22
CA ALA A 123 -3.55 -4.09 -17.31
C ALA A 123 -2.98 -3.11 -16.26
N PHE A 124 -2.24 -3.60 -15.26
CA PHE A 124 -1.87 -2.88 -14.02
C PHE A 124 -0.36 -2.73 -13.83
N GLN A 125 0.36 -2.46 -14.92
CA GLN A 125 1.77 -2.07 -14.85
C GLN A 125 1.97 -0.90 -13.89
N GLY A 126 2.90 -1.05 -12.94
CA GLY A 126 3.32 0.02 -12.05
C GLY A 126 2.42 0.30 -10.85
N VAL A 127 1.51 -0.61 -10.52
CA VAL A 127 0.88 -0.64 -9.20
C VAL A 127 1.96 -0.69 -8.11
N LEU A 128 1.76 0.07 -7.04
CA LEU A 128 2.51 -0.10 -5.80
C LEU A 128 1.71 -1.00 -4.88
N SER A 129 2.32 -2.02 -4.30
CA SER A 129 1.68 -2.89 -3.32
C SER A 129 2.42 -2.90 -2.00
N LEU A 130 1.67 -2.86 -0.90
CA LEU A 130 2.21 -3.04 0.44
C LEU A 130 2.15 -4.51 0.81
N PHE A 131 3.30 -5.07 1.16
CA PHE A 131 3.42 -6.44 1.66
C PHE A 131 3.95 -6.42 3.08
N ARG A 132 3.37 -7.28 3.93
CA ARG A 132 3.79 -7.36 5.32
C ARG A 132 5.28 -7.71 5.40
N ARG A 133 6.05 -6.86 6.08
CA ARG A 133 7.48 -6.98 6.31
C ARG A 133 7.73 -8.23 7.13
N PRO A 134 8.45 -9.21 6.56
CA PRO A 134 8.73 -10.43 7.26
C PRO A 134 9.66 -10.21 8.46
N ARG A 135 9.49 -11.02 9.51
CA ARG A 135 10.41 -11.10 10.64
C ARG A 135 11.18 -12.42 10.58
N GLN A 136 12.49 -12.33 10.36
CA GLN A 136 13.33 -13.52 10.27
C GLN A 136 13.41 -14.24 11.62
N LEU A 137 13.19 -15.56 11.57
CA LEU A 137 13.45 -16.46 12.68
C LEU A 137 14.77 -17.20 12.43
N PRO A 138 15.86 -16.92 13.20
CA PRO A 138 17.15 -17.55 12.98
C PRO A 138 17.06 -19.08 12.99
N GLY A 139 17.68 -19.72 11.98
CA GLY A 139 17.70 -21.18 11.81
C GLY A 139 16.41 -21.80 11.27
N PHE A 140 15.30 -21.07 11.17
CA PHE A 140 14.05 -21.63 10.65
C PHE A 140 14.08 -21.81 9.13
N GLN A 141 14.77 -20.94 8.40
CA GLN A 141 15.01 -21.14 6.97
C GLN A 141 15.84 -22.40 6.72
N ASP A 142 16.92 -22.61 7.48
CA ASP A 142 17.74 -23.82 7.39
C ASP A 142 16.96 -25.08 7.77
N PHE A 143 16.06 -24.97 8.73
CA PHE A 143 15.11 -26.02 9.09
C PHE A 143 14.15 -26.33 7.93
N LEU A 144 13.56 -25.31 7.29
CA LEU A 144 12.71 -25.44 6.09
C LEU A 144 13.47 -26.16 4.95
N LEU A 145 14.74 -25.79 4.75
CA LEU A 145 15.63 -26.43 3.78
C LEU A 145 16.00 -27.87 4.20
N GLY A 146 16.19 -28.15 5.49
CA GLY A 146 16.59 -29.47 5.99
C GLY A 146 15.50 -30.57 5.92
N PHE A 147 14.23 -30.20 5.73
CA PHE A 147 13.08 -31.14 5.77
C PHE A 147 13.11 -32.28 4.75
N GLY A 148 13.92 -32.18 3.69
CA GLY A 148 14.12 -33.27 2.75
C GLY A 148 14.72 -34.54 3.38
N THR A 149 15.20 -34.51 4.62
CA THR A 149 15.84 -35.67 5.28
C THR A 149 14.99 -36.39 6.33
N SER A 150 14.04 -35.70 6.95
CA SER A 150 13.29 -36.22 8.11
C SER A 150 11.89 -36.72 7.77
N GLY A 151 11.34 -36.39 6.60
CA GLY A 151 10.03 -36.83 6.15
C GLY A 151 8.90 -36.30 7.02
N LEU A 152 8.17 -35.30 6.54
CA LEU A 152 6.87 -35.00 7.14
C LEU A 152 5.91 -36.12 6.75
N GLU A 153 5.36 -36.83 7.74
CA GLU A 153 4.19 -37.71 7.52
C GLU A 153 2.97 -36.90 7.03
N ASN A 154 3.01 -35.56 7.10
CA ASN A 154 1.96 -34.66 6.67
C ASN A 154 2.03 -34.38 5.15
N THR A 155 1.19 -35.09 4.41
CA THR A 155 1.04 -34.98 2.94
C THR A 155 0.65 -33.59 2.46
N THR A 156 -0.10 -32.82 3.26
CA THR A 156 -0.59 -31.49 2.87
C THR A 156 0.52 -30.45 2.84
N PHE A 157 1.38 -30.40 3.87
CA PHE A 157 2.51 -29.46 3.89
C PHE A 157 3.52 -29.81 2.80
N ASN A 158 3.82 -31.09 2.62
CA ASN A 158 4.68 -31.56 1.55
C ASN A 158 4.15 -31.15 0.17
N HIS A 159 2.84 -31.31 -0.06
CA HIS A 159 2.22 -30.86 -1.30
C HIS A 159 2.33 -29.34 -1.46
N PHE A 160 2.02 -28.56 -0.44
CA PHE A 160 2.14 -27.09 -0.48
C PHE A 160 3.57 -26.63 -0.76
N TYR A 161 4.56 -27.12 0.00
CA TYR A 161 5.96 -26.74 -0.17
C TYR A 161 6.51 -27.10 -1.55
N ASN A 162 6.14 -28.27 -2.08
CA ASN A 162 6.54 -28.68 -3.42
C ASN A 162 5.87 -27.82 -4.50
N THR A 163 4.57 -27.58 -4.37
CA THR A 163 3.82 -26.79 -5.35
C THR A 163 4.34 -25.36 -5.40
N MET A 164 4.60 -24.75 -4.23
CA MET A 164 4.93 -23.33 -4.16
C MET A 164 6.42 -23.04 -4.38
N CYS A 165 7.34 -23.89 -3.92
CA CYS A 165 8.77 -23.56 -3.92
C CYS A 165 9.66 -24.41 -4.86
N GLN A 166 9.17 -25.47 -5.53
CA GLN A 166 10.01 -26.39 -6.34
C GLN A 166 9.62 -26.48 -7.82
N SER A 167 10.59 -26.44 -8.74
CA SER A 167 10.38 -26.61 -10.19
C SER A 167 11.21 -27.75 -10.79
N CYS A 168 10.65 -28.48 -11.77
CA CYS A 168 11.40 -29.41 -12.62
C CYS A 168 11.99 -28.67 -13.84
N THR A 169 13.28 -28.82 -14.09
CA THR A 169 14.01 -28.11 -15.16
C THR A 169 13.80 -28.64 -16.58
N SER A 170 13.20 -29.83 -16.78
CA SER A 170 13.20 -30.52 -18.08
C SER A 170 12.00 -30.25 -18.99
N ASN A 171 10.97 -29.51 -18.55
CA ASN A 171 9.87 -29.09 -19.45
C ASN A 171 9.27 -27.72 -19.03
N PRO A 172 9.52 -26.63 -19.79
CA PRO A 172 9.23 -25.25 -19.36
C PRO A 172 7.76 -24.82 -19.43
N THR A 173 6.84 -25.69 -19.84
CA THR A 173 5.44 -25.34 -20.08
C THR A 173 4.54 -25.75 -18.91
N SER A 174 4.51 -24.92 -17.86
CA SER A 174 3.27 -24.38 -17.25
C SER A 174 3.38 -24.05 -15.75
N PHE A 175 4.43 -24.46 -15.03
CA PHE A 175 4.57 -24.15 -13.60
C PHE A 175 5.99 -23.70 -13.27
N LYS A 176 6.19 -22.39 -13.20
CA LYS A 176 7.42 -21.75 -12.71
C LYS A 176 7.15 -21.26 -11.27
N PRO A 177 7.61 -21.93 -10.22
CA PRO A 177 7.48 -21.46 -8.83
C PRO A 177 8.39 -20.26 -8.50
N CYS A 178 9.26 -19.86 -9.44
CA CYS A 178 10.04 -18.62 -9.36
C CYS A 178 9.47 -17.52 -10.29
N ARG A 179 8.21 -17.62 -10.75
CA ARG A 179 7.64 -16.75 -11.80
C ARG A 179 7.89 -15.25 -11.58
N ASN A 180 8.04 -14.86 -10.31
CA ASN A 180 8.15 -13.48 -9.87
C ASN A 180 9.53 -13.10 -9.28
N PHE A 181 10.52 -14.02 -9.28
CA PHE A 181 11.82 -13.85 -8.59
C PHE A 181 13.03 -14.15 -9.49
N GLN A 182 14.11 -13.38 -9.32
CA GLN A 182 15.31 -13.47 -10.18
C GLN A 182 16.31 -14.57 -9.77
N THR A 183 16.04 -15.32 -8.70
CA THR A 183 17.06 -16.09 -7.99
C THR A 183 16.61 -17.53 -7.71
N SER A 184 16.74 -18.40 -8.70
CA SER A 184 16.64 -19.84 -8.48
C SER A 184 17.93 -20.35 -7.81
N MET A 185 17.77 -21.13 -6.73
CA MET A 185 18.90 -21.81 -6.09
C MET A 185 18.99 -23.23 -6.64
N LYS A 186 20.10 -23.54 -7.33
CA LYS A 186 20.40 -24.91 -7.74
C LYS A 186 20.76 -25.73 -6.51
N ILE A 187 19.94 -26.73 -6.21
CA ILE A 187 20.25 -27.67 -5.14
C ILE A 187 20.86 -28.91 -5.76
N ASN A 188 22.04 -29.29 -5.28
CA ASN A 188 22.64 -30.58 -5.63
C ASN A 188 22.12 -31.65 -4.67
N PRO A 189 21.23 -32.56 -5.10
CA PRO A 189 20.69 -33.62 -4.25
C PRO A 189 21.74 -34.62 -3.76
N SER A 190 22.99 -34.53 -4.25
CA SER A 190 24.07 -35.46 -3.92
C SER A 190 25.15 -34.93 -2.97
N THR A 191 25.18 -33.62 -2.64
CA THR A 191 26.27 -33.03 -1.82
C THR A 191 25.86 -32.26 -0.56
N GLY A 192 24.58 -32.26 -0.15
CA GLY A 192 24.18 -31.69 1.14
C GLY A 192 22.72 -32.03 1.49
N SER A 193 22.47 -32.32 2.79
CA SER A 193 21.23 -32.55 3.57
C SER A 193 19.83 -32.64 2.91
N PHE A 194 19.71 -33.06 1.66
CA PHE A 194 18.46 -33.21 0.93
C PHE A 194 18.38 -34.64 0.41
N ASN A 195 17.57 -35.49 1.04
CA ASN A 195 17.30 -36.83 0.53
C ASN A 195 15.93 -36.81 -0.13
N VAL A 196 15.85 -36.27 -1.35
CA VAL A 196 14.60 -36.18 -2.13
C VAL A 196 14.20 -37.58 -2.63
N LYS A 197 13.96 -38.52 -1.72
CA LYS A 197 13.40 -39.82 -2.04
C LYS A 197 11.89 -39.69 -2.04
N LYS A 198 11.34 -39.56 -3.25
CA LYS A 198 9.92 -39.65 -3.64
C LYS A 198 9.04 -38.41 -3.42
N LEU A 199 9.31 -37.28 -4.08
CA LEU A 199 8.28 -36.21 -4.07
C LEU A 199 7.85 -35.62 -5.42
N VAL A 200 8.60 -35.73 -6.52
CA VAL A 200 8.08 -35.49 -7.89
C VAL A 200 8.94 -36.29 -8.86
N ASP A 201 8.35 -37.10 -9.76
CA ASP A 201 9.08 -37.68 -10.89
C ASP A 201 9.40 -36.53 -11.88
N CYS A 202 10.53 -35.84 -11.69
CA CYS A 202 11.05 -34.91 -12.70
C CYS A 202 11.66 -35.74 -13.84
N PRO A 203 11.04 -35.84 -15.03
CA PRO A 203 11.55 -36.70 -16.09
C PRO A 203 12.82 -36.07 -16.68
N GLY A 204 14.00 -36.51 -16.21
CA GLY A 204 15.30 -36.14 -16.78
C GLY A 204 15.90 -34.79 -16.37
N GLY A 205 15.53 -34.19 -15.23
CA GLY A 205 16.03 -32.86 -14.83
C GLY A 205 16.39 -32.70 -13.35
N SER A 206 17.18 -31.66 -13.04
CA SER A 206 17.45 -31.18 -11.68
C SER A 206 16.25 -30.43 -11.08
N ILE A 207 16.16 -30.39 -9.75
CA ILE A 207 15.17 -29.59 -9.02
C ILE A 207 15.77 -28.22 -8.70
N ASP A 208 15.07 -27.15 -9.07
CA ASP A 208 15.39 -25.78 -8.64
C ASP A 208 14.43 -25.38 -7.52
N ILE A 209 14.95 -24.75 -6.46
CA ILE A 209 14.14 -24.17 -5.37
C ILE A 209 14.13 -22.64 -5.50
N CYS A 210 12.95 -22.05 -5.33
CA CYS A 210 12.77 -20.60 -5.25
C CYS A 210 13.28 -20.10 -3.89
N SER A 211 14.42 -19.40 -3.87
CA SER A 211 15.05 -18.94 -2.62
C SER A 211 14.15 -17.94 -1.90
N GLU A 212 13.59 -16.99 -2.63
CA GLU A 212 12.64 -16.00 -2.11
C GLU A 212 11.39 -16.68 -1.58
N CYS A 213 10.95 -17.79 -2.19
CA CYS A 213 9.82 -18.54 -1.67
C CYS A 213 10.11 -19.09 -0.27
N VAL A 214 11.23 -19.78 -0.12
CA VAL A 214 11.62 -20.35 1.16
C VAL A 214 11.88 -19.24 2.20
N THR A 215 12.52 -18.14 1.81
CA THR A 215 12.76 -17.00 2.70
C THR A 215 11.46 -16.34 3.15
N SER A 216 10.51 -16.07 2.25
CA SER A 216 9.22 -15.49 2.62
C SER A 216 8.41 -16.41 3.54
N LEU A 217 8.37 -17.72 3.27
CA LEU A 217 7.74 -18.68 4.18
C LEU A 217 8.46 -18.74 5.54
N ALA A 218 9.78 -18.68 5.56
CA ALA A 218 10.57 -18.76 6.79
C ALA A 218 10.40 -17.55 7.72
N SER A 219 9.87 -16.45 7.18
CA SER A 219 9.91 -15.15 7.84
C SER A 219 8.53 -14.51 7.99
N LEU A 220 7.47 -15.30 7.86
CA LEU A 220 6.10 -14.86 8.14
C LEU A 220 5.98 -14.34 9.56
N ASP A 221 5.30 -13.20 9.70
CA ASP A 221 5.11 -12.55 11.00
C ASP A 221 4.40 -13.45 12.00
N THR A 222 3.40 -14.23 11.53
CA THR A 222 2.69 -15.22 12.34
C THR A 222 3.64 -16.27 12.92
N ILE A 223 4.62 -16.75 12.15
CA ILE A 223 5.59 -17.76 12.61
C ILE A 223 6.48 -17.17 13.69
N PHE A 224 6.97 -15.94 13.49
CA PHE A 224 7.74 -15.23 14.50
C PHE A 224 6.92 -15.04 15.78
N SER A 225 5.68 -14.54 15.67
CA SER A 225 4.77 -14.30 16.80
C SER A 225 4.49 -15.58 17.58
N MET A 226 4.20 -16.69 16.89
CA MET A 226 3.98 -18.00 17.53
C MET A 226 5.24 -18.49 18.25
N ASN A 227 6.41 -18.42 17.60
CA ASN A 227 7.67 -18.85 18.22
C ASN A 227 8.01 -18.00 19.45
N PHE A 228 7.83 -16.68 19.37
CA PHE A 228 8.05 -15.78 20.50
C PHE A 228 7.12 -16.12 21.67
N LEU A 229 5.84 -16.36 21.39
CA LEU A 229 4.86 -16.77 22.40
C LEU A 229 5.26 -18.08 23.08
N ILE A 230 5.59 -19.11 22.30
CA ILE A 230 5.99 -20.43 22.82
C ILE A 230 7.25 -20.31 23.68
N LYS A 231 8.28 -19.60 23.20
CA LYS A 231 9.54 -19.40 23.93
C LYS A 231 9.29 -18.67 25.25
N THR A 232 8.44 -17.65 25.24
CA THR A 232 8.09 -16.88 26.44
C THR A 232 7.35 -17.75 27.46
N ILE A 233 6.38 -18.55 27.01
CA ILE A 233 5.67 -19.51 27.88
C ILE A 233 6.65 -20.53 28.48
N ALA A 234 7.57 -21.08 27.67
CA ALA A 234 8.55 -22.06 28.11
C ALA A 234 9.48 -21.50 29.20
N MET A 235 10.06 -20.31 28.96
CA MET A 235 10.92 -19.63 29.94
C MET A 235 10.19 -19.40 31.27
N GLU A 236 8.94 -18.92 31.21
CA GLU A 236 8.14 -18.69 32.41
C GLU A 236 7.79 -20.00 33.14
N THR A 237 7.52 -21.09 32.42
CA THR A 237 7.31 -22.40 33.07
C THR A 237 8.55 -22.96 33.75
N GLU A 238 9.75 -22.65 33.23
CA GLU A 238 11.03 -23.02 33.85
C GLU A 238 11.32 -22.17 35.11
N ASP A 239 10.92 -20.90 35.11
CA ASP A 239 11.06 -19.98 36.25
C ASP A 239 10.03 -20.23 37.38
N ILE A 240 9.03 -21.10 37.18
CA ILE A 240 8.13 -21.52 38.24
C ILE A 240 8.92 -22.28 39.31
N PRO A 241 8.92 -21.82 40.59
CA PRO A 241 9.62 -22.49 41.67
C PRO A 241 9.23 -23.97 41.76
N LYS A 242 10.20 -24.86 41.95
CA LYS A 242 9.99 -26.32 42.10
C LYS A 242 8.92 -26.70 43.14
N SER A 243 8.65 -25.82 44.11
CA SER A 243 7.59 -25.99 45.11
C SER A 243 6.16 -25.84 44.57
N GLN A 244 5.98 -25.19 43.42
CA GLN A 244 4.69 -25.04 42.74
C GLN A 244 4.53 -25.98 41.53
N GLN A 245 5.63 -26.56 41.02
CA GLN A 245 5.59 -27.55 39.93
C GLN A 245 4.78 -28.81 40.29
N SER A 246 4.75 -29.21 41.56
CA SER A 246 3.93 -30.34 42.04
C SER A 246 2.42 -30.07 41.99
N ALA A 247 2.00 -28.81 41.89
CA ALA A 247 0.60 -28.40 41.73
C ALA A 247 0.22 -28.15 40.26
N LEU A 248 1.19 -28.22 39.34
CA LEU A 248 0.97 -28.04 37.91
C LEU A 248 0.85 -29.42 37.27
N ALA A 249 -0.41 -29.76 36.95
CA ALA A 249 -0.85 -30.74 35.98
C ALA A 249 0.25 -31.66 35.41
N GLN A 250 0.45 -32.84 36.01
CA GLN A 250 1.39 -33.84 35.49
C GLN A 250 0.94 -34.50 34.18
N ASN A 251 -0.32 -34.28 33.75
CA ASN A 251 -0.91 -34.83 32.53
C ASN A 251 -1.61 -33.72 31.70
N SER A 252 -1.64 -33.85 30.37
CA SER A 252 -2.22 -32.83 29.46
C SER A 252 -3.70 -32.53 29.70
N SER A 253 -4.43 -33.43 30.37
CA SER A 253 -5.85 -33.29 30.71
C SER A 253 -6.15 -32.29 31.83
N SER A 254 -5.15 -31.80 32.56
CA SER A 254 -5.32 -30.78 33.60
C SER A 254 -4.66 -29.42 33.27
N PHE A 255 -4.23 -29.24 32.02
CA PHE A 255 -3.73 -27.95 31.53
C PHE A 255 -4.87 -26.94 31.34
N ASP A 256 -5.05 -26.06 32.33
CA ASP A 256 -5.98 -24.93 32.24
C ASP A 256 -5.34 -23.76 31.47
N HIS A 257 -5.40 -23.86 30.14
CA HIS A 257 -4.86 -22.85 29.23
C HIS A 257 -5.39 -21.43 29.50
N LEU A 258 -6.63 -21.28 30.01
CA LEU A 258 -7.22 -19.97 30.29
C LEU A 258 -6.60 -19.32 31.54
N LYS A 259 -6.29 -20.11 32.56
CA LYS A 259 -5.60 -19.64 33.76
C LYS A 259 -4.20 -19.14 33.43
N TYR A 260 -3.47 -19.88 32.60
CA TYR A 260 -2.14 -19.48 32.12
C TYR A 260 -2.21 -18.25 31.21
N LEU A 261 -3.16 -18.21 30.27
CA LEU A 261 -3.35 -17.06 29.38
C LEU A 261 -3.69 -15.78 30.16
N LYS A 262 -4.49 -15.87 31.24
CA LYS A 262 -4.78 -14.73 32.14
C LYS A 262 -3.54 -14.28 32.92
N LEU A 263 -2.78 -15.21 33.50
CA LEU A 263 -1.52 -14.89 34.19
C LEU A 263 -0.52 -14.22 33.24
N TRP A 264 -0.42 -14.74 32.02
CA TRP A 264 0.41 -14.19 30.96
C TRP A 264 -0.06 -12.79 30.55
N LYS A 265 -1.34 -12.60 30.19
CA LYS A 265 -1.87 -11.27 29.84
C LYS A 265 -1.63 -10.25 30.95
N ASN A 266 -1.84 -10.61 32.21
CA ASN A 266 -1.65 -9.69 33.33
C ASN A 266 -0.19 -9.30 33.59
N LYS A 267 0.77 -10.18 33.25
CA LYS A 267 2.20 -9.94 33.49
C LYS A 267 2.92 -9.41 32.23
N HIS A 268 2.38 -9.66 31.05
CA HIS A 268 3.09 -9.57 29.78
C HIS A 268 2.25 -9.05 28.60
N SER A 269 1.02 -8.56 28.78
CA SER A 269 0.21 -8.01 27.68
C SER A 269 0.93 -6.94 26.85
N GLU A 270 1.91 -6.25 27.45
CA GLU A 270 2.72 -5.23 26.78
C GLU A 270 3.97 -5.78 26.04
N THR A 271 4.22 -7.11 26.02
CA THR A 271 5.52 -7.69 25.60
C THR A 271 5.53 -8.55 24.34
N LEU A 272 4.42 -8.70 23.61
CA LEU A 272 4.56 -9.18 22.22
C LEU A 272 5.24 -8.07 21.43
N PRO A 273 6.43 -8.33 20.84
CA PRO A 273 7.13 -7.30 20.08
C PRO A 273 6.26 -6.89 18.88
N ILE A 274 5.70 -5.68 18.98
CA ILE A 274 4.91 -5.04 17.93
C ILE A 274 5.84 -4.80 16.74
N ASN A 275 5.44 -5.26 15.56
CA ASN A 275 6.16 -4.98 14.33
C ASN A 275 5.84 -3.54 13.91
N LYS A 276 6.62 -2.57 14.40
CA LYS A 276 6.40 -1.14 14.10
C LYS A 276 6.57 -0.89 12.60
N ASN A 277 5.51 -0.46 11.93
CA ASN A 277 5.43 -0.22 10.48
C ASN A 277 5.75 -1.48 9.66
N PRO A 278 4.83 -2.46 9.68
CA PRO A 278 5.09 -3.81 9.26
C PRO A 278 4.94 -3.97 7.75
N PHE A 279 5.19 -2.96 6.92
CA PHE A 279 5.00 -3.07 5.47
C PHE A 279 6.22 -2.62 4.68
N ASP A 280 6.55 -3.40 3.66
CA ASP A 280 7.48 -3.04 2.59
C ASP A 280 6.66 -2.73 1.31
N VAL A 281 7.17 -1.80 0.49
CA VAL A 281 6.50 -1.36 -0.75
C VAL A 281 7.16 -2.02 -1.95
N TYR A 282 6.35 -2.55 -2.85
CA TYR A 282 6.79 -3.21 -4.09
C TYR A 282 6.11 -2.60 -5.31
N TYR A 283 6.88 -2.42 -6.38
CA TYR A 283 6.43 -1.98 -7.68
C TYR A 283 6.13 -3.19 -8.57
N TRP A 284 4.97 -3.20 -9.21
CA TRP A 284 4.54 -4.24 -10.14
C TRP A 284 5.18 -4.02 -11.50
N ASN A 285 6.15 -4.88 -11.85
CA ASN A 285 6.80 -4.85 -13.15
C ASN A 285 6.37 -6.03 -14.01
N ILE A 286 5.42 -5.78 -14.90
CA ILE A 286 4.90 -6.73 -15.87
C ILE A 286 5.81 -6.72 -17.10
N THR A 287 6.34 -7.89 -17.41
CA THR A 287 7.25 -8.12 -18.53
C THR A 287 6.48 -8.35 -19.83
N ALA A 288 7.17 -8.28 -20.97
CA ALA A 288 6.55 -8.47 -22.28
C ALA A 288 5.97 -9.88 -22.49
N ASP A 289 6.52 -10.88 -21.80
CA ASP A 289 6.04 -12.25 -21.75
C ASP A 289 4.89 -12.46 -20.75
N GLY A 290 4.41 -11.39 -20.11
CA GLY A 290 3.27 -11.41 -19.19
C GLY A 290 3.64 -11.89 -17.79
N GLU A 291 4.92 -12.00 -17.45
CA GLU A 291 5.36 -12.34 -16.09
C GLU A 291 5.39 -11.07 -15.23
N MET A 292 4.94 -11.19 -13.98
CA MET A 292 4.94 -10.08 -13.03
C MET A 292 6.14 -10.19 -12.09
N VAL A 293 7.01 -9.19 -12.08
CA VAL A 293 8.14 -9.11 -11.16
C VAL A 293 7.87 -8.05 -10.12
N LEU A 294 7.95 -8.40 -8.84
CA LEU A 294 7.78 -7.46 -7.74
C LEU A 294 9.13 -6.88 -7.35
N LEU A 295 9.30 -5.59 -7.60
CA LEU A 295 10.55 -4.88 -7.34
C LEU A 295 10.39 -4.02 -6.09
N LYS A 296 11.17 -4.29 -5.05
CA LYS A 296 11.11 -3.51 -3.81
C LYS A 296 11.46 -2.05 -4.10
N VAL A 297 10.65 -1.13 -3.58
CA VAL A 297 10.87 0.32 -3.67
C VAL A 297 11.79 0.74 -2.52
N ASP A 298 12.77 1.60 -2.80
CA ASP A 298 13.69 2.13 -1.78
C ASP A 298 13.02 3.16 -0.87
N ILE A 299 12.12 2.69 0.00
CA ILE A 299 11.44 3.49 1.02
C ILE A 299 11.30 2.67 2.30
N ASP A 300 11.63 3.28 3.45
CA ASP A 300 11.28 2.75 4.75
C ASP A 300 10.12 3.54 5.35
N LEU A 301 8.92 2.95 5.31
CA LEU A 301 7.70 3.58 5.85
C LEU A 301 7.79 3.86 7.34
N GLY A 302 8.63 3.12 8.08
CA GLY A 302 8.78 3.34 9.52
C GLY A 302 9.58 4.59 9.89
N THR A 303 10.45 5.05 9.00
CA THR A 303 11.22 6.29 9.18
C THR A 303 10.77 7.40 8.23
N GLY A 304 10.00 7.07 7.20
CA GLY A 304 9.66 7.96 6.09
C GLY A 304 10.85 8.31 5.19
N ILE A 305 11.99 7.63 5.35
CA ILE A 305 13.25 7.93 4.66
C ILE A 305 13.39 7.05 3.42
N SER A 306 13.84 7.67 2.33
CA SER A 306 14.37 7.02 1.13
C SER A 306 15.78 7.55 0.89
N ARG A 307 16.66 6.71 0.32
CA ARG A 307 18.02 7.13 -0.06
C ARG A 307 18.10 7.59 -1.51
N SER A 308 17.12 7.24 -2.31
CA SER A 308 17.09 7.46 -3.77
C SER A 308 15.98 8.38 -4.24
N TYR A 309 15.07 8.81 -3.36
CA TYR A 309 13.96 9.68 -3.75
C TYR A 309 14.45 11.08 -4.16
N ASP A 310 14.17 11.46 -5.41
CA ASP A 310 14.29 12.82 -5.90
C ASP A 310 12.91 13.50 -5.87
N PRO A 311 12.69 14.52 -5.02
CA PRO A 311 11.41 15.20 -4.91
C PRO A 311 11.09 16.13 -6.10
N VAL A 312 12.08 16.58 -6.87
CA VAL A 312 11.87 17.44 -8.04
C VAL A 312 11.27 16.62 -9.18
N ASP A 313 11.93 15.51 -9.48
CA ASP A 313 11.49 14.59 -10.52
C ASP A 313 10.41 13.62 -10.03
N ARG A 314 10.15 13.58 -8.71
CA ARG A 314 9.32 12.57 -8.01
C ARG A 314 9.74 11.16 -8.40
N SER A 315 11.04 10.92 -8.41
CA SER A 315 11.61 9.66 -8.89
C SER A 315 12.20 8.86 -7.75
N ILE A 316 12.06 7.53 -7.80
CA ILE A 316 12.55 6.62 -6.75
C ILE A 316 13.14 5.36 -7.36
N GLN A 317 14.16 4.80 -6.71
CA GLN A 317 14.85 3.60 -7.19
C GLN A 317 14.14 2.33 -6.74
N LEU A 318 14.17 1.33 -7.61
CA LEU A 318 13.70 -0.04 -7.39
C LEU A 318 14.90 -0.97 -7.10
N SER A 319 14.64 -2.14 -6.51
CA SER A 319 15.66 -3.13 -6.15
C SER A 319 16.56 -3.59 -7.29
N ASN A 320 16.10 -3.52 -8.54
CA ASN A 320 16.90 -3.84 -9.74
C ASN A 320 17.69 -2.64 -10.29
N GLY A 321 17.71 -1.51 -9.58
CA GLY A 321 18.38 -0.29 -9.97
C GLY A 321 17.58 0.63 -10.89
N ARG A 322 16.43 0.18 -11.43
CA ARG A 322 15.56 1.02 -12.26
C ARG A 322 14.99 2.17 -11.44
N VAL A 323 14.90 3.35 -12.04
CA VAL A 323 14.24 4.52 -11.45
C VAL A 323 12.85 4.67 -12.08
N VAL A 324 11.84 4.89 -11.24
CA VAL A 324 10.46 5.13 -11.66
C VAL A 324 9.97 6.48 -11.16
N THR A 325 9.13 7.14 -11.95
CA THR A 325 8.57 8.45 -11.63
C THR A 325 7.14 8.29 -11.13
N MET A 326 6.85 8.90 -9.99
CA MET A 326 5.54 8.91 -9.37
C MET A 326 4.69 10.07 -9.88
N LEU A 327 3.42 9.78 -10.16
CA LEU A 327 2.45 10.80 -10.58
C LEU A 327 2.17 11.75 -9.41
N PRO A 328 2.16 13.07 -9.64
CA PRO A 328 1.69 14.00 -8.62
C PRO A 328 0.18 13.78 -8.39
N SER A 329 -0.26 13.86 -7.14
CA SER A 329 -1.69 13.77 -6.80
C SER A 329 -1.97 14.75 -5.67
N HIS A 330 -2.24 15.98 -6.07
CA HIS A 330 -2.44 17.08 -5.14
C HIS A 330 -3.68 17.89 -5.49
N CYS A 331 -4.34 18.43 -4.48
CA CYS A 331 -5.23 19.57 -4.63
C CYS A 331 -4.46 20.89 -4.61
N LEU A 332 -5.02 21.88 -5.30
CA LEU A 332 -4.43 23.22 -5.44
C LEU A 332 -4.12 23.83 -4.07
N GLN A 333 -2.85 24.15 -3.92
CA GLN A 333 -2.24 24.76 -2.75
C GLN A 333 -2.30 26.27 -2.93
N SER A 334 -3.09 26.95 -2.09
CA SER A 334 -3.20 28.41 -1.93
C SER A 334 -3.52 29.23 -3.19
N CYS A 335 -4.64 29.97 -3.17
CA CYS A 335 -4.96 30.87 -4.29
C CYS A 335 -3.96 32.02 -4.34
N GLN A 336 -3.68 32.55 -5.54
CA GLN A 336 -2.78 33.70 -5.65
C GLN A 336 -3.50 34.97 -5.17
N PRO A 337 -2.79 36.01 -4.72
CA PRO A 337 -3.45 37.27 -4.43
C PRO A 337 -4.12 37.80 -5.72
N GLY A 338 -5.33 38.33 -5.59
CA GLY A 338 -6.24 38.63 -6.70
C GLY A 338 -7.25 37.51 -7.00
N GLU A 339 -7.16 36.39 -6.28
CA GLU A 339 -8.11 35.27 -6.36
C GLU A 339 -8.72 34.96 -4.98
N LYS A 340 -9.89 34.32 -4.98
CA LYS A 340 -10.55 33.76 -3.79
C LYS A 340 -10.74 32.26 -3.94
N LYS A 341 -10.87 31.58 -2.80
CA LYS A 341 -11.24 30.16 -2.77
C LYS A 341 -12.70 29.99 -3.20
N LYS A 342 -12.95 29.01 -4.07
CA LYS A 342 -14.28 28.55 -4.47
C LYS A 342 -14.42 27.08 -4.14
N LEU A 343 -15.39 26.78 -3.27
CA LEU A 343 -15.73 25.42 -2.91
C LEU A 343 -16.24 24.67 -4.16
N SER A 344 -15.71 23.48 -4.39
CA SER A 344 -16.22 22.57 -5.42
C SER A 344 -17.07 21.49 -4.75
N ASN A 345 -18.26 21.22 -5.29
CA ASN A 345 -19.14 20.19 -4.73
C ASN A 345 -18.58 18.76 -4.87
N ASN A 346 -17.57 18.55 -5.72
CA ASN A 346 -17.05 17.23 -6.10
C ASN A 346 -15.65 16.96 -5.55
N LEU A 347 -15.09 17.83 -4.69
CA LEU A 347 -13.79 17.65 -4.06
C LEU A 347 -13.89 17.91 -2.55
N PRO A 348 -12.99 17.32 -1.73
CA PRO A 348 -12.96 17.55 -0.28
C PRO A 348 -12.70 19.01 0.03
N GLN A 349 -13.71 19.71 0.54
CA GLN A 349 -13.68 21.16 0.74
C GLN A 349 -12.58 21.64 1.70
N VAL A 350 -12.14 20.78 2.61
CA VAL A 350 -11.04 21.04 3.54
C VAL A 350 -9.72 21.26 2.81
N CYS A 351 -9.50 20.55 1.71
CA CYS A 351 -8.18 20.42 1.09
C CYS A 351 -8.14 20.92 -0.36
N CYS A 352 -9.31 20.99 -0.97
CA CYS A 352 -9.46 21.19 -2.39
C CYS A 352 -10.43 22.33 -2.65
N TYR A 353 -9.86 23.45 -3.06
CA TYR A 353 -10.60 24.61 -3.53
C TYR A 353 -10.14 24.96 -4.93
N LYS A 354 -11.06 25.50 -5.72
CA LYS A 354 -10.71 26.17 -6.97
C LYS A 354 -10.39 27.62 -6.65
N CYS A 355 -9.51 28.23 -7.44
CA CYS A 355 -9.26 29.65 -7.33
C CYS A 355 -10.12 30.38 -8.37
N GLU A 356 -10.88 31.35 -7.91
CA GLU A 356 -11.72 32.21 -8.74
C GLU A 356 -11.18 33.63 -8.68
N ILE A 357 -10.93 34.23 -9.84
CA ILE A 357 -10.40 35.59 -9.95
C ILE A 357 -11.41 36.58 -9.37
N CYS A 358 -10.93 37.53 -8.55
CA CYS A 358 -11.77 38.59 -7.99
C CYS A 358 -12.38 39.47 -9.10
N GLU A 359 -13.68 39.74 -8.97
CA GLU A 359 -14.42 40.58 -9.92
C GLU A 359 -14.04 42.07 -9.77
N PRO A 360 -14.25 42.91 -10.80
CA PRO A 360 -13.97 44.34 -10.73
C PRO A 360 -14.65 45.01 -9.52
N GLY A 361 -13.91 45.89 -8.85
CA GLY A 361 -14.34 46.55 -7.62
C GLY A 361 -14.13 45.71 -6.35
N THR A 362 -13.54 44.50 -6.47
CA THR A 362 -13.10 43.67 -5.34
C THR A 362 -11.62 43.31 -5.44
N TYR A 363 -10.97 43.01 -4.32
CA TYR A 363 -9.55 42.65 -4.25
C TYR A 363 -9.28 41.54 -3.22
N SER A 364 -8.13 40.90 -3.35
CA SER A 364 -7.62 39.90 -2.39
C SER A 364 -6.10 40.08 -2.29
N ASN A 365 -5.59 40.43 -1.11
CA ASN A 365 -4.18 40.80 -0.91
C ASN A 365 -3.31 39.69 -0.33
N GLY A 366 -3.81 38.46 -0.29
CA GLY A 366 -3.14 37.30 0.33
C GLY A 366 -3.65 35.98 -0.23
N SER A 367 -2.95 34.90 0.10
CA SER A 367 -3.03 33.64 -0.64
C SER A 367 -4.08 32.62 -0.13
N ALA A 368 -5.02 33.06 0.70
CA ALA A 368 -5.95 32.13 1.36
C ALA A 368 -7.33 32.72 1.70
N PHE A 369 -7.74 33.84 1.10
CA PHE A 369 -9.04 34.43 1.42
C PHE A 369 -10.21 33.61 0.86
N GLU A 370 -11.21 33.36 1.72
CA GLU A 370 -12.46 32.71 1.36
C GLU A 370 -13.31 33.58 0.42
N GLU A 371 -13.13 34.91 0.48
CA GLU A 371 -13.87 35.89 -0.31
C GLU A 371 -12.99 37.06 -0.76
N CYS A 372 -13.36 37.71 -1.87
CA CYS A 372 -12.76 38.96 -2.30
C CYS A 372 -13.43 40.13 -1.56
N TRP A 373 -12.65 41.10 -1.09
CA TRP A 373 -13.17 42.26 -0.38
C TRP A 373 -13.51 43.40 -1.33
N SER A 374 -14.62 44.08 -1.08
CA SER A 374 -15.00 45.27 -1.85
C SER A 374 -14.02 46.42 -1.61
N CYS A 375 -13.72 47.17 -2.68
CA CYS A 375 -12.96 48.41 -2.55
C CYS A 375 -13.75 49.49 -1.78
N PRO A 376 -13.07 50.36 -1.03
CA PRO A 376 -13.66 51.57 -0.45
C PRO A 376 -14.36 52.45 -1.50
N MET A 377 -15.32 53.29 -1.09
CA MET A 377 -16.17 54.06 -2.02
C MET A 377 -15.39 54.89 -3.06
N ASP A 378 -14.26 55.47 -2.69
CA ASP A 378 -13.45 56.35 -3.55
C ASP A 378 -12.37 55.59 -4.34
N GLU A 379 -12.34 54.26 -4.24
CA GLU A 379 -11.34 53.40 -4.84
C GLU A 379 -11.98 52.33 -5.74
N TRP A 380 -11.18 51.77 -6.64
CA TRP A 380 -11.60 50.76 -7.59
C TRP A 380 -10.45 49.80 -7.91
N SER A 381 -10.80 48.57 -8.25
CA SER A 381 -9.88 47.53 -8.69
C SER A 381 -10.37 46.91 -10.00
N HIS A 382 -9.44 46.55 -10.88
CA HIS A 382 -9.74 45.72 -12.04
C HIS A 382 -9.88 44.24 -11.65
N LYS A 383 -10.38 43.42 -12.58
CA LYS A 383 -10.48 41.98 -12.38
C LYS A 383 -9.10 41.40 -12.04
N GLY A 384 -9.00 40.66 -10.94
CA GLY A 384 -7.76 40.01 -10.49
C GLY A 384 -6.73 40.93 -9.81
N GLU A 385 -7.09 42.17 -9.48
CA GLU A 385 -6.21 43.08 -8.75
C GLU A 385 -6.09 42.71 -7.27
N GLN A 386 -4.90 42.94 -6.74
CA GLN A 386 -4.54 42.60 -5.36
C GLN A 386 -4.78 43.76 -4.39
N SER A 387 -5.14 44.94 -4.91
CA SER A 387 -5.34 46.17 -4.16
C SER A 387 -6.30 47.10 -4.88
N CYS A 388 -6.83 48.08 -4.16
CA CYS A 388 -7.69 49.11 -4.70
C CYS A 388 -6.89 50.39 -4.99
N TRP A 389 -7.32 51.11 -6.02
CA TRP A 389 -6.68 52.33 -6.51
C TRP A 389 -7.69 53.48 -6.51
N LYS A 390 -7.27 54.70 -6.16
CA LYS A 390 -8.18 55.85 -6.18
C LYS A 390 -8.80 56.02 -7.56
N LYS A 391 -10.12 56.18 -7.60
CA LYS A 391 -10.83 56.54 -8.81
C LYS A 391 -10.28 57.86 -9.31
N SER A 392 -9.80 57.91 -10.55
CA SER A 392 -9.43 59.17 -11.16
C SER A 392 -10.69 60.03 -11.31
N HIS A 393 -10.89 61.00 -10.43
CA HIS A 393 -11.82 62.10 -10.69
C HIS A 393 -11.22 62.94 -11.82
N GLY A 394 -11.59 62.62 -13.06
CA GLY A 394 -11.02 63.27 -14.23
C GLY A 394 -12.02 63.39 -15.37
N GLY A 395 -12.71 64.52 -15.41
CA GLY A 395 -13.04 65.24 -16.64
C GLY A 395 -14.12 64.65 -17.53
N SER A 396 -15.22 65.38 -17.67
CA SER A 396 -16.16 65.25 -18.78
C SER A 396 -15.43 65.05 -20.11
N VAL A 397 -15.67 63.91 -20.74
CA VAL A 397 -15.35 63.69 -22.14
C VAL A 397 -16.25 64.63 -22.94
N HIS A 398 -15.71 65.78 -23.34
CA HIS A 398 -16.31 66.60 -24.37
C HIS A 398 -16.21 65.83 -25.69
N VAL A 399 -17.31 65.20 -26.10
CA VAL A 399 -17.51 64.74 -27.46
C VAL A 399 -17.54 65.98 -28.35
N THR A 400 -16.43 66.28 -29.02
CA THR A 400 -16.45 67.12 -30.22
C THR A 400 -16.42 66.18 -31.42
N GLY A 401 -17.59 65.99 -32.02
CA GLY A 401 -17.72 65.35 -33.31
C GLY A 401 -16.98 66.18 -34.36
N LYS A 402 -16.00 65.57 -35.02
CA LYS A 402 -15.63 65.96 -36.39
C LYS A 402 -16.42 65.06 -37.33
N SER A 403 -17.41 65.69 -37.96
CA SER A 403 -18.05 65.21 -39.18
C SER A 403 -17.03 65.29 -40.32
N ASP A 404 -16.79 64.17 -40.99
CA ASP A 404 -16.29 64.15 -42.36
C ASP A 404 -17.42 63.64 -43.27
N ARG A 405 -17.93 64.60 -44.05
CA ARG A 405 -18.88 64.55 -45.19
C ARG A 405 -20.36 64.37 -44.94
#